data_AF-A0A2V4DNQ6-F1
#
_entry.id   AF-A0A2V4DNQ6-F1
#
_cell.length_a   1.000
_cell.length_b   1.000
_cell.length_c   1.000
_cell.angle_alpha   90.00
_cell.angle_beta   90.00
_cell.angle_gamma   90.00
#
_symmetry.space_group_name_H-M   'P 1'
#
loop_
_entity.id
_entity.type
_entity.pdbx_description
1 polymer ?
#
loop_
_entity_poly.entity_id
_entity_poly.type
_entity_poly.pdbx_seq_one_letter_code
_entity_poly.pdbx_strand_id
1 'polypeptide(L)' 'MMKNEKNEQAVSPVIATILMVAITVVLAGVLYVWANSLASEGTDTSASTLNTYTAEDADDAANDAAGGADTLIRMQMTT' A
#
# COMPACT_ATOMS: atom_id res chain seq x y z
N MET A 1 26.76 43.09 11.42
CA MET A 1 26.21 41.72 11.36
C MET A 1 26.51 41.05 12.69
N MET A 2 25.54 41.01 13.61
CA MET A 2 25.68 40.31 14.90
C MET A 2 24.28 39.98 15.38
N LYS A 3 23.94 38.69 15.34
CA LYS A 3 22.79 38.02 15.97
C LYS A 3 22.83 36.60 15.43
N ASN A 4 23.53 35.69 16.11
CA ASN A 4 23.34 34.24 16.04
C ASN A 4 24.12 33.55 17.18
N GLU A 5 25.23 34.14 17.62
CA GLU A 5 26.13 33.59 18.65
C GLU A 5 25.47 33.37 20.03
N LYS A 6 24.38 34.10 20.32
CA LYS A 6 23.61 33.96 21.57
C LYS A 6 22.57 32.84 21.52
N ASN A 7 22.13 32.43 20.33
CA ASN A 7 21.14 31.35 20.18
C ASN A 7 21.77 29.97 20.37
N GLU A 8 23.05 29.80 20.03
CA GLU A 8 23.80 28.56 20.29
C GLU A 8 24.16 28.41 21.78
N GLN A 9 24.38 29.51 22.51
CA GLN A 9 24.59 29.50 23.97
C GLN A 9 23.30 29.30 24.79
N ALA A 10 22.12 29.38 24.16
CA ALA A 10 20.83 29.24 24.85
C ALA A 10 20.35 27.78 24.98
N VAL A 11 21.03 26.82 24.34
CA VAL A 11 20.64 25.41 24.42
C VAL A 11 21.26 24.78 25.67
N SER A 12 20.57 24.87 26.79
CA SER A 12 20.96 24.13 28.01
C SER A 12 20.96 22.63 27.73
N PRO A 13 21.91 21.84 28.27
CA PRO A 13 22.00 20.39 28.06
C PRO A 13 20.68 19.64 28.30
N VAL A 14 19.86 20.12 29.26
CA VAL A 14 18.55 19.54 29.57
C VAL A 14 17.47 20.00 28.60
N ILE A 15 17.54 21.24 28.11
CA ILE A 15 16.58 21.75 27.12
C ILE A 15 16.80 21.05 25.78
N ALA A 16 18.06 20.78 25.42
CA ALA A 16 18.41 20.02 24.23
C ALA A 16 17.74 18.65 24.20
N THR A 17 17.77 17.92 25.31
CA THR A 17 17.20 16.56 25.38
C THR A 17 15.69 16.58 25.33
N ILE A 18 15.02 17.51 26.01
CA ILE A 18 13.57 17.66 25.95
C ILE A 18 13.12 17.96 24.51
N LEU A 19 13.80 18.88 23.82
CA LEU A 19 13.49 19.21 22.43
C LEU A 19 13.68 18.01 21.49
N MET A 20 14.77 17.26 21.67
CA MET A 20 15.05 16.06 20.89
C MET A 20 13.98 14.99 21.09
N VAL A 21 13.62 14.69 22.34
CA VAL A 21 12.64 13.67 22.68
C VAL A 21 11.23 14.09 22.25
N ALA A 22 10.88 15.37 22.37
CA ALA A 22 9.59 15.86 21.94
C ALA A 22 9.35 15.61 20.45
N ILE A 23 10.35 15.89 19.60
CA ILE A 23 10.23 15.70 18.14
C ILE A 23 10.11 14.21 17.80
N THR A 24 10.91 13.34 18.44
CA THR A 24 10.90 11.91 18.14
C THR A 24 9.59 11.24 18.54
N VAL A 25 9.02 11.62 19.69
CA VAL A 25 7.70 11.12 20.12
C VAL A 25 6.61 11.56 19.17
N VAL A 26 6.66 12.81 18.67
CA VAL A 26 5.71 13.31 17.66
C VAL A 26 5.84 12.53 16.35
N LEU A 27 7.06 12.34 15.84
CA LEU A 27 7.29 11.55 14.62
C LEU A 27 6.80 10.10 14.77
N ALA A 28 7.08 9.47 15.91
CA ALA A 28 6.60 8.12 16.20
C ALA A 28 5.07 8.06 16.26
N GLY A 29 4.42 9.06 16.85
CA GLY A 29 2.95 9.17 16.88
C GLY A 29 2.34 9.34 15.49
N VAL A 30 2.91 10.22 14.66
CA VAL A 30 2.45 10.42 13.26
C VAL A 30 2.64 9.15 12.45
N LEU A 31 3.80 8.50 12.56
CA LEU A 31 4.08 7.23 11.89
C LEU A 31 3.14 6.11 12.37
N TYR A 32 2.79 6.07 13.66
CA TYR A 32 1.83 5.11 14.20
C TYR A 32 0.43 5.29 13.60
N VAL A 33 -0.07 6.53 13.55
CA VAL A 33 -1.38 6.82 12.94
C VAL A 33 -1.36 6.47 11.45
N TRP A 34 -0.32 6.88 10.73
CA TRP A 34 -0.16 6.58 9.30
C TRP A 34 -0.07 5.06 9.04
N ALA A 35 0.71 4.33 9.84
CA ALA A 35 0.82 2.88 9.73
C ALA A 35 -0.52 2.19 10.05
N ASN A 36 -1.30 2.67 11.02
CA ASN A 36 -2.63 2.14 11.30
C ASN A 36 -3.61 2.41 10.16
N SER A 37 -3.57 3.58 9.53
CA SER A 37 -4.37 3.85 8.32
C SER A 37 -3.99 2.91 7.17
N LEU A 38 -2.70 2.76 6.90
CA LEU A 38 -2.20 1.84 5.87
C LEU A 38 -2.55 0.38 6.18
N ALA A 39 -2.46 -0.05 7.44
CA ALA A 39 -2.84 -1.40 7.83
C ALA A 39 -4.35 -1.60 7.69
N SER A 40 -5.17 -0.62 8.07
CA SER A 40 -6.62 -0.70 7.92
C SER A 40 -7.07 -0.77 6.45
N GLU A 41 -6.37 -0.09 5.55
CA GLU A 41 -6.64 -0.11 4.10
C GLU A 41 -5.98 -1.31 3.39
N GLY A 42 -4.81 -1.76 3.86
CA GLY A 42 -4.01 -2.81 3.24
C GLY A 42 -4.39 -4.24 3.63
N THR A 43 -5.22 -4.42 4.67
CA THR A 43 -5.74 -5.76 5.02
C THR A 43 -6.91 -6.16 4.11
N ASP A 44 -7.46 -5.22 3.33
CA ASP A 44 -8.41 -5.52 2.25
C ASP A 44 -7.64 -5.94 0.99
N THR A 45 -6.81 -6.97 1.12
CA THR A 45 -6.35 -7.80 -0.02
C THR A 45 -7.52 -8.71 -0.49
N SER A 46 -8.77 -8.29 -0.27
CA SER A 46 -9.96 -8.99 -0.72
C SER A 46 -10.18 -8.65 -2.18
N ALA A 47 -9.41 -9.27 -3.08
CA ALA A 47 -9.75 -9.48 -4.49
C ALA A 47 -10.09 -8.25 -5.37
N SER A 48 -10.19 -7.02 -4.85
CA SER A 48 -10.80 -5.90 -5.56
C SER A 48 -9.89 -5.26 -6.61
N THR A 49 -8.58 -5.52 -6.55
CA THR A 49 -7.59 -5.05 -7.54
C THR A 49 -6.97 -6.19 -8.35
N LEU A 50 -7.36 -7.44 -8.06
CA LEU A 50 -6.90 -8.60 -8.80
C LEU A 50 -7.95 -8.93 -9.87
N ASN A 51 -7.54 -8.83 -11.14
CA ASN A 51 -8.35 -9.35 -12.24
C ASN A 51 -8.44 -10.88 -12.07
N THR A 52 -9.57 -11.36 -11.57
CA THR A 52 -9.81 -12.79 -11.43
C THR A 52 -10.33 -13.30 -12.76
N TYR A 53 -9.67 -14.31 -13.32
CA TYR A 53 -10.11 -14.95 -14.56
C TYR A 53 -10.59 -16.35 -14.26
N THR A 54 -11.79 -16.68 -14.73
CA THR A 54 -12.30 -18.06 -14.73
C THR A 54 -12.12 -18.64 -16.12
N ALA A 55 -11.68 -19.89 -16.19
CA ALA A 55 -11.48 -20.63 -17.42
C ALA A 55 -12.45 -21.82 -17.42
N GLU A 56 -13.34 -21.86 -18.39
CA GLU A 56 -14.32 -22.94 -18.57
C GLU A 56 -14.15 -23.53 -19.97
N ASP A 57 -14.49 -24.81 -20.11
CA ASP A 57 -14.51 -25.48 -21.40
C ASP A 57 -15.49 -24.78 -22.34
N ALA A 58 -15.09 -24.56 -23.60
CA ALA A 58 -15.98 -23.92 -24.55
C ALA A 58 -17.05 -24.93 -24.98
N ASP A 59 -18.33 -24.54 -24.84
CA ASP A 59 -19.47 -25.34 -25.27
C ASP A 59 -19.30 -25.86 -26.71
N ASP A 60 -19.79 -27.07 -26.99
CA ASP A 60 -19.59 -27.82 -28.23
C ASP A 60 -20.07 -27.02 -29.48
N ALA A 61 -20.98 -26.07 -29.28
CA ALA A 61 -21.41 -25.10 -30.30
C ALA A 61 -20.28 -24.19 -30.84
N ALA A 62 -19.17 -24.03 -30.11
CA ALA A 62 -17.98 -23.30 -30.56
C ALA A 62 -16.99 -24.18 -31.34
N ASN A 63 -17.11 -25.50 -31.22
CA ASN A 63 -16.32 -26.51 -31.91
C ASN A 63 -16.85 -26.81 -33.33
N ASP A 64 -18.04 -26.30 -33.67
CA ASP A 64 -18.82 -26.73 -34.83
C ASP A 64 -18.41 -26.07 -36.17
N ALA A 65 -17.24 -25.44 -36.25
CA ALA A 65 -16.84 -24.69 -37.45
C ALA A 65 -16.09 -25.52 -38.51
N ALA A 66 -15.37 -26.60 -38.17
CA ALA A 66 -14.61 -27.37 -39.18
C ALA A 66 -14.05 -28.72 -38.70
N GLY A 67 -14.80 -29.57 -38.00
CA GLY A 67 -14.42 -30.98 -37.76
C GLY A 67 -13.02 -31.21 -37.15
N GLY A 68 -12.48 -30.22 -36.44
CA GLY A 68 -11.18 -30.29 -35.79
C GLY A 68 -11.38 -30.75 -34.36
N ALA A 69 -10.59 -31.72 -33.92
CA ALA A 69 -10.49 -32.09 -32.50
C ALA A 69 -9.75 -31.01 -31.70
N ASP A 70 -10.15 -29.74 -31.85
CA ASP A 70 -9.49 -28.61 -31.19
C ASP A 70 -10.08 -28.41 -29.80
N THR A 71 -9.21 -28.29 -28.79
CA THR A 71 -9.64 -28.10 -27.40
C THR A 71 -9.67 -26.60 -27.12
N LEU A 72 -10.87 -26.03 -27.11
CA LEU A 72 -11.08 -24.59 -26.93
C LEU A 72 -11.46 -24.27 -25.49
N ILE A 73 -10.81 -23.29 -24.89
CA ILE A 73 -11.09 -22.83 -23.53
C ILE A 73 -11.58 -21.38 -23.57
N ARG A 74 -12.70 -21.10 -22.90
CA ARG A 74 -13.22 -19.74 -22.72
C ARG A 74 -12.68 -19.17 -21.41
N MET A 75 -11.99 -18.03 -21.50
CA MET A 75 -11.58 -17.25 -20.32
C MET A 75 -12.44 -15.99 -20.20
N GLN A 76 -13.02 -15.76 -19.02
CA GLN A 76 -13.77 -14.55 -18.71
C GLN A 76 -13.23 -13.88 -17.45
N MET A 77 -13.19 -12.55 -17.46
CA MET A 77 -12.85 -11.77 -16.28
C MET A 77 -14.09 -11.72 -15.36
N THR A 78 -13.92 -12.17 -14.13
CA THR A 78 -14.89 -12.02 -13.04
C THR A 78 -14.53 -10.76 -12.26
N THR A 79 -15.45 -9.79 -12.25
CA THR A 79 -15.37 -8.57 -11.43
C THR A 79 -15.91 -8.82 -10.03
#